data_AF-A0A495V0Y2-F1
#
_entry.id   AF-A0A495V0Y2-F1
#
_cell.length_a   1.000
_cell.length_b   1.000
_cell.length_c   1.000
_cell.angle_alpha   90.00
_cell.angle_beta   90.00
_cell.angle_gamma   90.00
#
_symmetry.space_group_name_H-M   'P 1'
#
loop_
_entity.id
_entity.type
_entity.pdbx_description
1 polymer ?
#
loop_
_entity_poly.entity_id
_entity_poly.type
_entity_poly.pdbx_seq_one_letter_code
_entity_poly.pdbx_strand_id
1 'polypeptide(L)'
;MSDTNELFRAGAAIYNADPATLAEAGVSKEALVDRLQGVARALQSYKIPIVEFVTDDLNLAVESFTRLNRKGVAIGADEMFSALTYQAGAQGGRFHIASAIDSTLAEIKQTGFGKVDRVLVLRAFLVAADLDPYRTDWSKLGTDRRETVASRLPEAMRRAREGLLHGIDLLRDEHIHNARMLPYGLQLVGLSAWLGEDPNPSGEARHLLRRWLWLTGFASWFGQGNPSRYATVLAELRDRAREVRKKGAAVPSELRNLPWDTRTEPFPERYDLRSARVRTLLCLLARKCVLYPDGSRKDARAIADDFARNGPEAMRTIWVSSQSLLRSSPANRMFDVFREERGQARAIFRRIDLTDPQAFFESHLLPYPLDDALKNPDRMDEVLSRRLADMIRLERDFMSDLGIQPPASAQPGASIVDQDDDAPLPSPDADEV
;
A
#
# COMPACT_ATOMS: atom_id res chain seq x y z
N MET A 1 -37.58 12.55 4.40
CA MET A 1 -38.31 13.45 3.47
C MET A 1 -37.48 14.65 2.99
N SER A 2 -36.22 14.84 3.41
CA SER A 2 -35.38 15.96 2.92
C SER A 2 -34.76 15.69 1.54
N ASP A 3 -34.37 14.46 1.23
CA ASP A 3 -33.52 14.17 0.06
C ASP A 3 -34.29 14.08 -1.26
N THR A 4 -35.60 13.79 -1.20
CA THR A 4 -36.48 13.81 -2.38
C THR A 4 -36.58 15.22 -2.98
N ASN A 5 -36.42 16.26 -2.16
CA ASN A 5 -36.43 17.65 -2.59
C ASN A 5 -35.13 18.07 -3.31
N GLU A 6 -33.98 17.47 -2.98
CA GLU A 6 -32.72 17.76 -3.66
C GLU A 6 -32.70 17.18 -5.07
N LEU A 7 -33.20 15.96 -5.24
CA LEU A 7 -33.33 15.30 -6.54
C LEU A 7 -34.28 16.07 -7.48
N PHE A 8 -35.38 16.59 -6.93
CA PHE A 8 -36.30 17.47 -7.65
C PHE A 8 -35.65 18.80 -8.05
N ARG A 9 -34.85 19.42 -7.16
CA ARG A 9 -34.11 20.66 -7.48
C ARG A 9 -33.05 20.44 -8.56
N ALA A 10 -32.30 19.35 -8.50
CA ALA A 10 -31.30 19.00 -9.51
C ALA A 10 -31.97 18.74 -10.88
N GLY A 11 -33.09 18.03 -10.90
CA GLY A 11 -33.89 17.83 -12.11
C GLY A 11 -34.47 19.12 -12.68
N ALA A 12 -34.93 20.03 -11.82
CA ALA A 12 -35.47 21.34 -12.23
C ALA A 12 -34.40 22.24 -12.87
N ALA A 13 -33.16 22.21 -12.38
CA ALA A 13 -32.04 22.94 -12.99
C ALA A 13 -31.75 22.47 -14.42
N ILE A 14 -31.86 21.15 -14.67
CA ILE A 14 -31.73 20.56 -16.02
C ILE A 14 -32.91 20.96 -16.91
N TYR A 15 -34.13 20.98 -16.36
CA TYR A 15 -35.34 21.34 -17.10
C TYR A 15 -35.37 22.82 -17.53
N ASN A 16 -34.75 23.67 -16.72
CA ASN A 16 -34.67 25.12 -16.88
C ASN A 16 -33.34 25.60 -17.50
N ALA A 17 -32.46 24.68 -17.92
CA ALA A 17 -31.18 25.03 -18.54
C ALA A 17 -31.41 25.79 -19.87
N ASP A 18 -30.59 26.81 -20.09
CA ASP A 18 -30.63 27.64 -21.30
C ASP A 18 -30.27 26.78 -22.54
N PRO A 19 -31.06 26.84 -23.63
CA PRO A 19 -30.77 26.15 -24.88
C PRO A 19 -29.34 26.35 -25.42
N ALA A 20 -28.73 27.51 -25.20
CA ALA A 20 -27.36 27.79 -25.64
C ALA A 20 -26.32 26.93 -24.89
N THR A 21 -26.51 26.73 -23.58
CA THR A 21 -25.63 25.91 -22.73
C THR A 21 -25.75 24.41 -23.08
N LEU A 22 -26.94 23.96 -23.46
CA LEU A 22 -27.18 22.59 -23.89
C LEU A 22 -26.58 22.30 -25.28
N ALA A 23 -26.59 23.30 -26.17
CA ALA A 23 -25.98 23.21 -27.50
C ALA A 23 -24.45 23.14 -27.44
N GLU A 24 -23.78 23.91 -26.56
CA GLU A 24 -22.32 23.82 -26.32
C GLU A 24 -21.90 22.45 -25.77
N ALA A 25 -22.75 21.81 -24.97
CA ALA A 25 -22.52 20.47 -24.43
C ALA A 25 -22.84 19.34 -25.43
N GLY A 26 -23.42 19.65 -26.59
CA GLY A 26 -23.78 18.67 -27.62
C GLY A 26 -24.95 17.74 -27.23
N VAL A 27 -25.83 18.16 -26.31
CA VAL A 27 -26.91 17.31 -25.77
C VAL A 27 -28.25 18.02 -25.92
N SER A 28 -29.25 17.37 -26.54
CA SER A 28 -30.59 17.94 -26.66
C SER A 28 -31.41 17.78 -25.37
N LYS A 29 -32.38 18.68 -25.17
CA LYS A 29 -33.29 18.64 -24.01
C LYS A 29 -34.10 17.35 -23.99
N GLU A 30 -34.54 16.88 -25.15
CA GLU A 30 -35.28 15.63 -25.33
C GLU A 30 -34.45 14.43 -24.86
N ALA A 31 -33.17 14.38 -25.23
CA ALA A 31 -32.26 13.30 -24.81
C ALA A 31 -32.05 13.28 -23.29
N LEU A 32 -32.02 14.44 -22.63
CA LEU A 32 -31.91 14.51 -21.17
C LEU A 32 -33.19 14.06 -20.47
N VAL A 33 -34.35 14.46 -21.00
CA VAL A 33 -35.66 14.02 -20.50
C VAL A 33 -35.79 12.50 -20.61
N ASP A 34 -35.41 11.91 -21.76
CA ASP A 34 -35.44 10.46 -21.96
C ASP A 34 -34.50 9.73 -20.99
N ARG A 35 -33.29 10.27 -20.75
CA ARG A 35 -32.35 9.71 -19.77
C ARG A 35 -32.89 9.78 -18.35
N LEU A 36 -33.50 10.89 -17.96
CA LEU A 36 -34.11 11.06 -16.64
C LEU A 36 -35.29 10.10 -16.45
N GLN A 37 -36.15 9.94 -17.46
CA GLN A 37 -37.23 8.96 -17.43
C GLN A 37 -36.69 7.52 -17.35
N GLY A 38 -35.59 7.22 -18.05
CA GLY A 38 -34.89 5.94 -17.97
C GLY A 38 -34.40 5.64 -16.55
N VAL A 39 -33.74 6.60 -15.90
CA VAL A 39 -33.30 6.48 -14.50
C VAL A 39 -34.49 6.33 -13.55
N ALA A 40 -35.55 7.12 -13.72
CA ALA A 40 -36.74 7.02 -12.88
C ALA A 40 -37.41 5.65 -13.00
N ARG A 41 -37.53 5.10 -14.22
CA ARG A 41 -38.05 3.73 -14.44
C ARG A 41 -37.15 2.68 -13.81
N ALA A 42 -35.83 2.81 -13.92
CA ALA A 42 -34.89 1.91 -13.29
C ALA A 42 -35.05 1.91 -11.76
N LEU A 43 -35.17 3.09 -11.14
CA LEU A 43 -35.39 3.22 -9.70
C LEU A 43 -36.75 2.68 -9.25
N GLN A 44 -37.83 2.98 -9.98
CA GLN A 44 -39.18 2.49 -9.68
C GLN A 44 -39.34 0.98 -9.86
N SER A 45 -38.63 0.38 -10.81
CA SER A 45 -38.63 -1.07 -11.04
C SER A 45 -37.64 -1.83 -10.17
N TYR A 46 -36.76 -1.12 -9.45
CA TYR A 46 -35.78 -1.74 -8.56
C TYR A 46 -36.47 -2.29 -7.31
N LYS A 47 -36.57 -3.61 -7.23
CA LYS A 47 -37.08 -4.29 -6.03
C LYS A 47 -35.96 -4.34 -5.00
N ILE A 48 -36.14 -3.66 -3.87
CA ILE A 48 -35.26 -3.78 -2.71
C ILE A 48 -35.76 -4.96 -1.86
N PRO A 49 -35.06 -6.11 -1.83
CA PRO A 49 -35.41 -7.18 -0.92
C PRO A 49 -35.11 -6.74 0.51
N ILE A 50 -36.14 -6.62 1.34
CA ILE A 50 -35.98 -6.43 2.77
C ILE A 50 -36.05 -7.81 3.41
N VAL A 51 -34.95 -8.23 4.03
CA VAL A 51 -34.90 -9.46 4.83
C VAL A 51 -34.77 -9.03 6.28
N GLU A 52 -35.83 -9.24 7.07
CA GLU A 52 -35.82 -8.95 8.50
C GLU A 52 -35.36 -10.19 9.27
N PHE A 53 -34.28 -10.04 10.04
CA PHE A 53 -33.82 -11.05 10.99
C PHE A 53 -34.27 -10.66 12.38
N VAL A 54 -35.23 -11.42 12.92
CA VAL A 54 -35.61 -11.30 14.32
C VAL A 54 -34.79 -12.30 15.11
N THR A 55 -33.70 -11.82 15.70
CA THR A 55 -32.85 -12.60 16.61
C THR A 55 -32.31 -11.69 17.70
N ASP A 56 -32.18 -12.24 18.90
CA ASP A 56 -31.49 -11.68 20.04
C ASP A 56 -29.96 -11.92 20.00
N ASP A 57 -29.49 -12.76 19.07
CA ASP A 57 -28.07 -13.03 18.83
C ASP A 57 -27.53 -12.20 17.66
N LEU A 58 -26.80 -11.14 18.01
CA LEU A 58 -26.11 -10.28 17.05
C LEU A 58 -25.12 -11.04 16.16
N ASN A 59 -24.50 -12.14 16.63
CA ASN A 59 -23.61 -12.96 15.81
C ASN A 59 -24.40 -13.64 14.69
N LEU A 60 -25.55 -14.23 15.02
CA LEU A 60 -26.42 -14.90 14.07
C LEU A 60 -26.96 -13.92 13.02
N ALA A 61 -27.30 -12.68 13.43
CA ALA A 61 -27.73 -11.63 12.52
C ALA A 61 -26.63 -11.26 11.51
N VAL A 62 -25.41 -11.02 11.99
CA VAL A 62 -24.26 -10.66 11.16
C VAL A 62 -23.88 -11.80 10.21
N GLU A 63 -23.80 -13.03 10.69
CA GLU A 63 -23.47 -14.20 9.86
C GLU A 63 -24.53 -14.44 8.77
N SER A 64 -25.82 -14.34 9.14
CA SER A 64 -26.92 -14.48 8.20
C SER A 64 -26.86 -13.41 7.11
N PHE A 65 -26.53 -12.17 7.48
CA PHE A 65 -26.38 -11.07 6.53
C PHE A 65 -25.17 -11.30 5.59
N THR A 66 -24.02 -11.72 6.10
CA THR A 66 -22.83 -12.04 5.29
C THR A 66 -23.11 -13.18 4.31
N ARG A 67 -23.88 -14.20 4.71
CA ARG A 67 -24.27 -15.31 3.83
C ARG A 67 -25.25 -14.88 2.73
N LEU A 68 -26.17 -13.97 3.02
CA LEU A 68 -27.15 -13.46 2.04
C LEU A 68 -26.53 -12.48 1.07
N ASN A 69 -25.58 -11.67 1.52
CA ASN A 69 -24.98 -10.61 0.74
C ASN A 69 -23.81 -11.11 -0.14
N ARG A 70 -24.05 -12.19 -0.89
CA ARG A 70 -23.05 -12.81 -1.81
C ARG A 70 -22.97 -12.13 -3.19
N LYS A 71 -23.99 -11.33 -3.57
CA LYS A 71 -24.07 -10.66 -4.88
C LYS A 71 -24.19 -9.13 -4.80
N GLY A 72 -24.38 -8.58 -3.60
CA GLY A 72 -24.43 -7.12 -3.34
C GLY A 72 -23.06 -6.57 -2.92
N VAL A 73 -23.05 -5.37 -2.33
CA VAL A 73 -21.84 -4.81 -1.71
C VAL A 73 -21.53 -5.65 -0.48
N ALA A 74 -20.51 -6.50 -0.55
CA ALA A 74 -20.09 -7.35 0.57
C ALA A 74 -19.80 -6.49 1.81
N ILE A 75 -20.28 -6.94 2.98
CA ILE A 75 -19.90 -6.32 4.25
C ILE A 75 -18.39 -6.46 4.43
N GLY A 76 -17.69 -5.36 4.67
CA GLY A 76 -16.27 -5.35 4.96
C GLY A 76 -15.96 -6.03 6.29
N ALA A 77 -14.77 -6.61 6.45
CA ALA A 77 -14.37 -7.24 7.73
C ALA A 77 -14.42 -6.25 8.91
N ASP A 78 -14.22 -4.96 8.65
CA ASP A 78 -14.35 -3.86 9.62
C ASP A 78 -15.80 -3.55 9.97
N GLU A 79 -16.71 -3.57 9.00
CA GLU A 79 -18.14 -3.39 9.22
C GLU A 79 -18.71 -4.57 10.02
N MET A 80 -18.28 -5.79 9.68
CA MET A 80 -18.59 -7.00 10.44
C MET A 80 -18.07 -6.91 11.88
N PHE A 81 -16.80 -6.53 12.05
CA PHE A 81 -16.22 -6.36 13.39
C PHE A 81 -16.90 -5.25 14.17
N SER A 82 -17.22 -4.12 13.53
CA SER A 82 -17.95 -3.01 14.15
C SER A 82 -19.37 -3.41 14.57
N ALA A 83 -20.04 -4.30 13.81
CA ALA A 83 -21.33 -4.83 14.18
C ALA A 83 -21.21 -5.80 15.36
N LEU A 84 -20.24 -6.71 15.37
CA LEU A 84 -20.05 -7.70 16.44
C LEU A 84 -19.56 -7.10 17.77
N THR A 85 -18.83 -5.98 17.70
CA THR A 85 -18.36 -5.25 18.89
C THR A 85 -19.34 -4.17 19.34
N TYR A 86 -20.49 -4.04 18.67
CA TYR A 86 -21.53 -3.10 19.05
C TYR A 86 -22.16 -3.52 20.38
N GLN A 87 -22.00 -2.69 21.42
CA GLN A 87 -22.73 -2.85 22.67
C GLN A 87 -24.00 -2.00 22.63
N ALA A 88 -25.16 -2.67 22.49
CA ALA A 88 -26.45 -2.05 22.66
C ALA A 88 -26.67 -1.70 24.15
N GLY A 89 -26.35 -0.47 24.53
CA GLY A 89 -26.80 0.12 25.80
C GLY A 89 -25.89 -0.11 27.00
N ALA A 90 -24.91 0.78 27.19
CA ALA A 90 -24.49 1.22 28.51
C ALA A 90 -23.86 2.62 28.39
N GLN A 91 -24.65 3.64 28.73
CA GLN A 91 -24.23 4.98 29.15
C GLN A 91 -22.99 5.61 28.47
N GLY A 92 -23.24 6.45 27.45
CA GLY A 92 -22.33 7.55 27.08
C GLY A 92 -21.36 7.29 25.92
N GLY A 93 -21.75 7.69 24.71
CA GLY A 93 -20.86 7.84 23.55
C GLY A 93 -20.89 6.67 22.57
N ARG A 94 -21.49 6.91 21.39
CA ARG A 94 -21.60 5.97 20.28
C ARG A 94 -20.21 5.69 19.68
N PHE A 95 -19.55 4.61 20.08
CA PHE A 95 -18.25 4.23 19.52
C PHE A 95 -18.43 3.29 18.32
N HIS A 96 -18.01 3.73 17.13
CA HIS A 96 -18.09 2.98 15.88
C HIS A 96 -16.70 2.82 15.27
N ILE A 97 -16.23 1.58 15.13
CA ILE A 97 -14.88 1.26 14.62
C ILE A 97 -14.74 1.73 13.17
N ALA A 98 -15.76 1.53 12.35
CA ALA A 98 -15.79 1.99 10.97
C ALA A 98 -15.48 3.50 10.88
N SER A 99 -16.15 4.33 11.69
CA SER A 99 -15.92 5.79 11.71
C SER A 99 -14.51 6.16 12.17
N ALA A 100 -13.93 5.41 13.11
CA ALA A 100 -12.55 5.63 13.55
C ALA A 100 -11.54 5.23 12.46
N ILE A 101 -11.82 4.18 11.68
CA ILE A 101 -11.02 3.82 10.51
C ILE A 101 -11.12 4.93 9.44
N ASP A 102 -12.32 5.43 9.14
CA ASP A 102 -12.52 6.56 8.22
C ASP A 102 -11.70 7.79 8.62
N SER A 103 -11.77 8.17 9.90
CA SER A 103 -11.00 9.30 10.42
C SER A 103 -9.49 9.05 10.26
N THR A 104 -9.02 7.86 10.62
CA THR A 104 -7.59 7.52 10.53
C THR A 104 -7.10 7.52 9.08
N LEU A 105 -7.89 7.00 8.14
CA LEU A 105 -7.58 7.05 6.71
C LEU A 105 -7.55 8.49 6.18
N ALA A 106 -8.48 9.34 6.61
CA ALA A 106 -8.50 10.75 6.24
C ALA A 106 -7.22 11.47 6.72
N GLU A 107 -6.77 11.20 7.95
CA GLU A 107 -5.54 11.75 8.48
C GLU A 107 -4.29 11.26 7.76
N ILE A 108 -4.18 9.94 7.52
CA ILE A 108 -3.10 9.36 6.70
C ILE A 108 -3.03 10.07 5.34
N LYS A 109 -4.19 10.28 4.70
CA LYS A 109 -4.27 10.99 3.42
C LYS A 109 -3.81 12.46 3.55
N GLN A 110 -4.18 13.15 4.62
CA GLN A 110 -3.74 14.54 4.90
C GLN A 110 -2.23 14.65 5.08
N THR A 111 -1.56 13.60 5.56
CA THR A 111 -0.09 13.59 5.62
C THR A 111 0.56 13.59 4.23
N GLY A 112 -0.19 13.30 3.16
CA GLY A 112 0.34 13.13 1.80
C GLY A 112 0.92 11.74 1.52
N PHE A 113 0.81 10.78 2.46
CA PHE A 113 1.28 9.41 2.27
C PHE A 113 0.42 8.62 1.26
N GLY A 114 -0.77 9.11 0.91
CA GLY A 114 -1.62 8.50 -0.11
C GLY A 114 -2.66 7.53 0.46
N LYS A 115 -3.23 6.70 -0.43
CA LYS A 115 -4.29 5.75 -0.07
C LYS A 115 -3.70 4.53 0.61
N VAL A 116 -4.21 4.21 1.80
CA VAL A 116 -3.94 2.97 2.53
C VAL A 116 -5.24 2.18 2.59
N ASP A 117 -5.16 0.86 2.48
CA ASP A 117 -6.37 0.03 2.53
C ASP A 117 -6.96 -0.05 3.92
N ARG A 118 -8.29 -0.05 3.94
CA ARG A 118 -9.11 -0.05 5.15
C ARG A 118 -8.80 -1.24 6.06
N VAL A 119 -8.53 -2.40 5.46
CA VAL A 119 -8.14 -3.63 6.16
C VAL A 119 -6.82 -3.46 6.94
N LEU A 120 -5.88 -2.66 6.46
CA LEU A 120 -4.60 -2.44 7.16
C LEU A 120 -4.80 -1.62 8.44
N VAL A 121 -5.68 -0.62 8.40
CA VAL A 121 -6.04 0.16 9.61
C VAL A 121 -6.77 -0.73 10.62
N LEU A 122 -7.70 -1.57 10.16
CA LEU A 122 -8.34 -2.57 11.03
C LEU A 122 -7.30 -3.51 11.66
N ARG A 123 -6.37 -4.07 10.87
CA ARG A 123 -5.30 -4.94 11.38
C ARG A 123 -4.45 -4.22 12.45
N ALA A 124 -4.10 -2.96 12.25
CA ALA A 124 -3.38 -2.16 13.25
C ALA A 124 -4.19 -1.99 14.54
N PHE A 125 -5.50 -1.75 14.44
CA PHE A 125 -6.39 -1.63 15.59
C PHE A 125 -6.46 -2.95 16.37
N LEU A 126 -6.63 -4.08 15.67
CA LEU A 126 -6.67 -5.42 16.26
C LEU A 126 -5.35 -5.76 16.98
N VAL A 127 -4.21 -5.51 16.33
CA VAL A 127 -2.89 -5.74 16.95
C VAL A 127 -2.73 -4.90 18.21
N ALA A 128 -3.06 -3.61 18.18
CA ALA A 128 -2.96 -2.74 19.37
C ALA A 128 -3.88 -3.20 20.52
N ALA A 129 -5.03 -3.80 20.18
CA ALA A 129 -6.02 -4.34 21.11
C ALA A 129 -5.67 -5.74 21.66
N ASP A 130 -4.50 -6.29 21.32
CA ASP A 130 -4.09 -7.65 21.68
C ASP A 130 -4.97 -8.75 21.07
N LEU A 131 -5.41 -8.49 19.84
CA LEU A 131 -6.23 -9.40 19.07
C LEU A 131 -5.48 -9.85 17.81
N ASP A 132 -5.88 -11.02 17.30
CA ASP A 132 -5.34 -11.55 16.05
C ASP A 132 -5.87 -10.73 14.85
N PRO A 133 -4.99 -10.12 14.04
CA PRO A 133 -5.37 -9.28 12.90
C PRO A 133 -6.06 -10.03 11.74
N TYR A 134 -6.02 -11.37 11.71
CA TYR A 134 -6.66 -12.19 10.68
C TYR A 134 -7.87 -12.97 11.19
N ARG A 135 -8.21 -12.83 12.47
CA ARG A 135 -9.35 -13.54 13.04
C ARG A 135 -10.67 -12.99 12.50
N THR A 136 -11.50 -13.89 12.00
CA THR A 136 -12.83 -13.59 11.46
C THR A 136 -13.95 -14.02 12.41
N ASP A 137 -13.69 -15.02 13.27
CA ASP A 137 -14.66 -15.57 14.22
C ASP A 137 -14.45 -15.02 15.65
N TRP A 138 -15.16 -13.93 15.92
CA TRP A 138 -15.17 -13.24 17.22
C TRP A 138 -16.18 -13.83 18.20
N SER A 139 -17.10 -14.69 17.72
CA SER A 139 -18.11 -15.36 18.54
C SER A 139 -17.48 -16.30 19.59
N LYS A 140 -16.29 -16.83 19.31
CA LYS A 140 -15.53 -17.69 20.24
C LYS A 140 -14.75 -16.93 21.32
N LEU A 141 -14.83 -15.60 21.39
CA LEU A 141 -14.35 -14.88 22.56
C LEU A 141 -15.38 -15.04 23.69
N GLY A 142 -14.98 -15.64 24.81
CA GLY A 142 -15.82 -15.72 26.00
C GLY A 142 -16.30 -14.33 26.44
N THR A 143 -17.50 -14.26 27.04
CA THR A 143 -18.20 -13.03 27.40
C THR A 143 -17.32 -12.04 28.17
N ASP A 144 -16.59 -12.53 29.18
CA ASP A 144 -15.66 -11.72 29.99
C ASP A 144 -14.53 -11.08 29.17
N ARG A 145 -14.05 -11.81 28.15
CA ARG A 145 -12.99 -11.32 27.25
C ARG A 145 -13.55 -10.26 26.29
N ARG A 146 -14.81 -10.36 25.87
CA ARG A 146 -15.46 -9.34 25.02
C ARG A 146 -15.63 -8.02 25.76
N GLU A 147 -16.10 -8.03 27.01
CA GLU A 147 -16.21 -6.81 27.82
C GLU A 147 -14.85 -6.17 28.12
N THR A 148 -13.84 -6.99 28.41
CA THR A 148 -12.46 -6.53 28.63
C THR A 148 -11.85 -5.93 27.35
N VAL A 149 -12.14 -6.51 26.19
CA VAL A 149 -11.68 -5.99 24.90
C VAL A 149 -12.42 -4.69 24.56
N ALA A 150 -13.74 -4.66 24.69
CA ALA A 150 -14.57 -3.49 24.40
C ALA A 150 -14.14 -2.26 25.21
N SER A 151 -13.86 -2.43 26.50
CA SER A 151 -13.39 -1.34 27.37
C SER A 151 -11.99 -0.81 27.02
N ARG A 152 -11.11 -1.64 26.44
CA ARG A 152 -9.73 -1.26 26.06
C ARG A 152 -9.62 -0.77 24.61
N LEU A 153 -10.65 -1.02 23.81
CA LEU A 153 -10.62 -0.80 22.38
C LEU A 153 -10.42 0.68 21.97
N PRO A 154 -11.08 1.68 22.61
CA PRO A 154 -10.85 3.09 22.25
C PRO A 154 -9.40 3.52 22.40
N GLU A 155 -8.75 3.13 23.51
CA GLU A 155 -7.35 3.46 23.78
C GLU A 155 -6.39 2.67 22.88
N ALA A 156 -6.72 1.41 22.54
CA ALA A 156 -5.97 0.66 21.55
C ALA A 156 -6.02 1.30 20.16
N MET A 157 -7.18 1.79 19.74
CA MET A 157 -7.35 2.45 18.46
C MET A 157 -6.64 3.80 18.41
N ARG A 158 -6.67 4.58 19.51
CA ARG A 158 -5.89 5.82 19.63
C ARG A 158 -4.39 5.55 19.44
N ARG A 159 -3.85 4.56 20.15
CA ARG A 159 -2.44 4.14 20.04
C ARG A 159 -2.09 3.64 18.65
N ALA A 160 -2.95 2.82 18.04
CA ALA A 160 -2.73 2.34 16.67
C ALA A 160 -2.73 3.49 15.66
N ARG A 161 -3.67 4.43 15.76
CA ARG A 161 -3.72 5.65 14.93
C ARG A 161 -2.43 6.45 15.05
N GLU A 162 -1.99 6.76 16.27
CA GLU A 162 -0.74 7.48 16.51
C GLU A 162 0.46 6.71 15.98
N GLY A 163 0.51 5.39 16.20
CA GLY A 163 1.53 4.51 15.66
C GLY A 163 1.58 4.49 14.14
N LEU A 164 0.43 4.55 13.45
CA LEU A 164 0.37 4.63 11.98
C LEU A 164 0.99 5.95 11.49
N LEU A 165 0.67 7.07 12.16
CA LEU A 165 1.22 8.38 11.80
C LEU A 165 2.75 8.46 12.07
N HIS A 166 3.21 8.01 13.23
CA HIS A 166 4.65 7.92 13.51
C HIS A 166 5.37 6.91 12.59
N GLY A 167 4.68 5.83 12.21
CA GLY A 167 5.19 4.87 11.23
C GLY A 167 5.42 5.51 9.86
N ILE A 168 4.51 6.38 9.42
CA ILE A 168 4.71 7.18 8.19
C ILE A 168 5.92 8.10 8.33
N ASP A 169 6.15 8.71 9.49
CA ASP A 169 7.34 9.54 9.70
C ASP A 169 8.64 8.72 9.66
N LEU A 170 8.68 7.54 10.29
CA LEU A 170 9.82 6.64 10.16
C LEU A 170 10.06 6.19 8.71
N LEU A 171 8.99 5.92 7.96
CA LEU A 171 9.10 5.59 6.53
C LEU A 171 9.70 6.74 5.72
N ARG A 172 9.37 8.00 6.05
CA ARG A 172 9.97 9.18 5.42
C ARG A 172 11.45 9.33 5.73
N ASP A 173 11.86 9.02 6.96
CA ASP A 173 13.28 8.96 7.33
C ASP A 173 14.03 7.92 6.48
N GLU A 174 13.33 6.86 6.07
CA GLU A 174 13.84 5.84 5.14
C GLU A 174 13.61 6.16 3.65
N HIS A 175 13.17 7.38 3.33
CA HIS A 175 12.85 7.90 1.98
C HIS A 175 11.68 7.21 1.27
N ILE A 176 10.77 6.61 2.03
CA ILE A 176 9.52 6.03 1.54
C ILE A 176 8.40 7.03 1.81
N HIS A 177 8.04 7.82 0.80
CA HIS A 177 7.16 8.98 0.98
C HIS A 177 5.67 8.71 0.72
N ASN A 178 5.30 7.56 0.15
CA ASN A 178 3.90 7.19 -0.05
C ASN A 178 3.64 5.67 0.00
N ALA A 179 2.38 5.33 0.22
CA ALA A 179 1.87 3.97 0.32
C ALA A 179 2.07 3.16 -0.98
N ARG A 180 2.08 3.82 -2.14
CA ARG A 180 2.23 3.13 -3.43
C ARG A 180 3.62 2.53 -3.63
N MET A 181 4.64 3.16 -3.06
CA MET A 181 6.01 2.64 -3.06
C MET A 181 6.32 1.73 -1.89
N LEU A 182 5.47 1.68 -0.85
CA LEU A 182 5.68 0.83 0.31
C LEU A 182 5.71 -0.65 -0.13
N PRO A 183 6.75 -1.45 0.21
CA PRO A 183 6.83 -2.85 -0.21
C PRO A 183 5.64 -3.70 0.22
N TYR A 184 5.20 -3.56 1.47
CA TYR A 184 4.01 -4.24 1.99
C TYR A 184 3.20 -3.32 2.90
N GLY A 185 1.87 -3.34 2.74
CA GLY A 185 0.98 -2.65 3.67
C GLY A 185 1.14 -3.09 5.13
N LEU A 186 1.42 -4.38 5.35
CA LEU A 186 1.69 -4.94 6.68
C LEU A 186 2.94 -4.36 7.36
N GLN A 187 3.88 -3.77 6.60
CA GLN A 187 5.00 -3.07 7.21
C GLN A 187 4.53 -1.85 8.00
N LEU A 188 3.55 -1.10 7.47
CA LEU A 188 2.96 0.03 8.19
C LEU A 188 2.20 -0.44 9.44
N VAL A 189 1.52 -1.59 9.37
CA VAL A 189 0.87 -2.22 10.53
C VAL A 189 1.88 -2.58 11.62
N GLY A 190 3.02 -3.18 11.26
CA GLY A 190 4.07 -3.53 12.22
C GLY A 190 4.78 -2.30 12.82
N LEU A 191 5.01 -1.25 12.01
CA LEU A 191 5.51 0.02 12.55
C LEU A 191 4.52 0.64 13.54
N SER A 192 3.21 0.62 13.22
CA SER A 192 2.17 1.06 14.15
C SER A 192 2.14 0.26 15.44
N ALA A 193 2.35 -1.05 15.37
CA ALA A 193 2.39 -1.94 16.52
C ALA A 193 3.48 -1.53 17.53
N TRP A 194 4.66 -1.15 17.06
CA TRP A 194 5.72 -0.64 17.93
C TRP A 194 5.48 0.82 18.35
N LEU A 195 5.28 1.72 17.38
CA LEU A 195 5.27 3.17 17.59
C LEU A 195 3.99 3.68 18.27
N GLY A 196 2.92 2.87 18.31
CA GLY A 196 1.75 3.13 19.12
C GLY A 196 1.97 2.87 20.62
N GLU A 197 2.96 2.05 20.97
CA GLU A 197 3.36 1.78 22.36
C GLU A 197 4.55 2.65 22.79
N ASP A 198 5.45 2.94 21.85
CA ASP A 198 6.65 3.74 22.05
C ASP A 198 6.82 4.79 20.92
N PRO A 199 6.15 5.96 21.02
CA PRO A 199 6.18 7.00 19.99
C PRO A 199 7.56 7.60 19.69
N ASN A 200 8.49 7.50 20.64
CA ASN A 200 9.84 8.06 20.51
C ASN A 200 10.88 6.98 20.82
N PRO A 201 11.05 5.99 19.93
CA PRO A 201 11.92 4.86 20.17
C PRO A 201 13.39 5.28 20.27
N SER A 202 14.17 4.54 21.06
CA SER A 202 15.62 4.72 21.13
C SER A 202 16.29 4.50 19.76
N GLY A 203 17.55 4.92 19.61
CA GLY A 203 18.32 4.68 18.39
C GLY A 203 18.43 3.19 18.04
N GLU A 204 18.53 2.32 19.06
CA GLU A 204 18.58 0.86 18.89
C GLU A 204 17.24 0.32 18.38
N ALA A 205 16.12 0.78 18.94
CA ALA A 205 14.78 0.39 18.50
C ALA A 205 14.50 0.87 17.07
N ARG A 206 14.90 2.11 16.74
CA ARG A 206 14.83 2.62 15.36
C ARG A 206 15.68 1.78 14.41
N HIS A 207 16.88 1.37 14.82
CA HIS A 207 17.74 0.49 14.03
C HIS A 207 17.12 -0.90 13.81
N LEU A 208 16.51 -1.51 14.84
CA LEU A 208 15.76 -2.76 14.73
C LEU A 208 14.61 -2.64 13.73
N LEU A 209 13.78 -1.59 13.85
CA LEU A 209 12.64 -1.35 12.95
C LEU A 209 13.08 -1.11 11.51
N ARG A 210 14.20 -0.39 11.31
CA ARG A 210 14.81 -0.20 9.99
C ARG A 210 15.28 -1.53 9.40
N ARG A 211 16.02 -2.35 10.15
CA ARG A 211 16.47 -3.67 9.66
C ARG A 211 15.27 -4.58 9.34
N TRP A 212 14.24 -4.58 10.19
CA TRP A 212 13.00 -5.33 9.98
C TRP A 212 12.27 -4.90 8.70
N LEU A 213 12.13 -3.59 8.46
CA LEU A 213 11.47 -3.02 7.28
C LEU A 213 12.16 -3.52 5.99
N TRP A 214 13.48 -3.39 5.92
CA TRP A 214 14.23 -3.75 4.71
C TRP A 214 14.35 -5.26 4.53
N LEU A 215 14.56 -6.04 5.60
CA LEU A 215 14.59 -7.50 5.54
C LEU A 215 13.28 -8.07 5.00
N THR A 216 12.14 -7.64 5.55
CA THR A 216 10.82 -8.14 5.13
C THR A 216 10.50 -7.80 3.68
N GLY A 217 10.97 -6.65 3.18
CA GLY A 217 10.83 -6.26 1.77
C GLY A 217 11.72 -7.05 0.83
N PHE A 218 13.01 -7.22 1.15
CA PHE A 218 13.94 -7.98 0.31
C PHE A 218 13.68 -9.48 0.29
N ALA A 219 13.22 -10.05 1.40
CA ALA A 219 12.86 -11.47 1.50
C ALA A 219 11.44 -11.77 1.02
N SER A 220 10.69 -10.75 0.56
CA SER A 220 9.26 -10.85 0.22
C SER A 220 8.47 -11.60 1.30
N TRP A 221 8.77 -11.33 2.57
CA TRP A 221 8.36 -12.17 3.70
C TRP A 221 6.84 -12.29 3.82
N PHE A 222 6.13 -11.17 3.61
CA PHE A 222 4.68 -11.13 3.66
C PHE A 222 4.01 -11.73 2.41
N GLY A 223 4.76 -12.02 1.35
CA GLY A 223 4.27 -12.73 0.15
C GLY A 223 4.26 -14.25 0.27
N GLN A 224 4.82 -14.84 1.34
CA GLN A 224 5.00 -16.29 1.48
C GLN A 224 3.78 -17.05 2.07
N GLY A 225 2.64 -16.39 2.21
CA GLY A 225 1.33 -17.00 2.45
C GLY A 225 1.04 -17.56 3.86
N ASN A 226 1.61 -17.03 4.95
CA ASN A 226 1.29 -17.52 6.31
C ASN A 226 0.77 -16.41 7.25
N PRO A 227 -0.56 -16.15 7.26
CA PRO A 227 -1.18 -15.15 8.12
C PRO A 227 -0.87 -15.29 9.62
N SER A 228 -0.81 -16.53 10.13
CA SER A 228 -0.52 -16.78 11.56
C SER A 228 0.90 -16.35 11.93
N ARG A 229 1.89 -16.56 11.04
CA ARG A 229 3.25 -16.07 11.26
C ARG A 229 3.30 -14.54 11.23
N TYR A 230 2.55 -13.91 10.32
CA TYR A 230 2.48 -12.45 10.25
C TYR A 230 1.88 -11.88 11.52
N ALA A 231 0.74 -12.41 11.98
CA ALA A 231 0.11 -12.04 13.23
C ALA A 231 1.08 -12.14 14.42
N THR A 232 1.86 -13.23 14.48
CA THR A 232 2.83 -13.46 15.56
C THR A 232 3.95 -12.41 15.57
N VAL A 233 4.52 -12.08 14.40
CA VAL A 233 5.56 -11.03 14.29
C VAL A 233 5.01 -9.65 14.64
N LEU A 234 3.80 -9.32 14.18
CA LEU A 234 3.14 -8.05 14.49
C LEU A 234 2.84 -7.91 15.99
N ALA A 235 2.38 -8.98 16.63
CA ALA A 235 2.17 -9.03 18.07
C ALA A 235 3.50 -8.90 18.84
N GLU A 236 4.56 -9.57 18.39
CA GLU A 236 5.87 -9.46 19.02
C GLU A 236 6.42 -8.03 18.98
N LEU A 237 6.31 -7.31 17.85
CA LEU A 237 6.72 -5.91 17.76
C LEU A 237 6.06 -5.04 18.84
N ARG A 238 4.74 -5.16 19.00
CA ARG A 238 3.97 -4.48 20.04
C ARG A 238 4.43 -4.87 21.44
N ASP A 239 4.58 -6.17 21.70
CA ASP A 239 4.92 -6.65 23.04
C ASP A 239 6.34 -6.25 23.46
N ARG A 240 7.29 -6.26 22.51
CA ARG A 240 8.64 -5.73 22.74
C ARG A 240 8.63 -4.24 23.00
N ALA A 241 7.87 -3.46 22.24
CA ALA A 241 7.74 -2.03 22.50
C ALA A 241 7.18 -1.76 23.92
N ARG A 242 6.19 -2.53 24.37
CA ARG A 242 5.67 -2.47 25.75
C ARG A 242 6.73 -2.82 26.79
N GLU A 243 7.50 -3.88 26.58
CA GLU A 243 8.57 -4.30 27.49
C GLU A 243 9.65 -3.22 27.60
N VAL A 244 10.13 -2.69 26.48
CA VAL A 244 11.12 -1.61 26.45
C VAL A 244 10.57 -0.37 27.15
N ARG A 245 9.38 0.11 26.75
CA ARG A 245 8.83 1.38 27.23
C ARG A 245 8.33 1.33 28.67
N LYS A 246 7.60 0.29 29.06
CA LYS A 246 6.93 0.21 30.38
C LYS A 246 7.78 -0.50 31.43
N LYS A 247 8.65 -1.43 31.03
CA LYS A 247 9.47 -2.23 31.96
C LYS A 247 10.96 -1.88 31.90
N GLY A 248 11.38 -0.97 31.02
CA GLY A 248 12.78 -0.60 30.86
C GLY A 248 13.65 -1.75 30.34
N ALA A 249 13.06 -2.71 29.62
CA ALA A 249 13.82 -3.80 29.03
C ALA A 249 14.77 -3.28 27.94
N ALA A 250 15.89 -3.98 27.73
CA ALA A 250 16.77 -3.69 26.61
C ALA A 250 16.06 -3.96 25.28
N VAL A 251 16.36 -3.16 24.26
CA VAL A 251 15.88 -3.40 22.90
C VAL A 251 16.52 -4.70 22.39
N PRO A 252 15.74 -5.68 21.91
CA PRO A 252 16.31 -6.90 21.36
C PRO A 252 17.05 -6.59 20.05
N SER A 253 18.16 -7.27 19.80
CA SER A 253 18.86 -7.16 18.51
C SER A 253 18.03 -7.74 17.35
N GLU A 254 17.15 -8.71 17.66
CA GLU A 254 16.35 -9.48 16.72
C GLU A 254 15.00 -9.89 17.33
N LEU A 255 13.94 -9.89 16.51
CA LEU A 255 12.65 -10.50 16.85
C LEU A 255 12.73 -12.02 16.77
N ARG A 256 12.11 -12.73 17.72
CA ARG A 256 12.16 -14.20 17.82
C ARG A 256 11.38 -14.90 16.73
N ASN A 257 10.27 -14.32 16.28
CA ASN A 257 9.36 -14.95 15.32
C ASN A 257 9.67 -14.58 13.86
N LEU A 258 10.72 -13.79 13.64
CA LEU A 258 11.23 -13.45 12.32
C LEU A 258 12.58 -14.15 12.10
N PRO A 259 12.76 -14.93 11.01
CA PRO A 259 14.03 -15.59 10.73
C PRO A 259 15.03 -14.62 10.07
N TRP A 260 15.88 -13.98 10.88
CA TRP A 260 16.85 -12.97 10.44
C TRP A 260 17.99 -13.50 9.55
N ASP A 261 18.21 -14.81 9.60
CA ASP A 261 19.17 -15.55 8.76
C ASP A 261 18.59 -15.96 7.40
N THR A 262 17.32 -15.65 7.14
CA THR A 262 16.68 -15.93 5.85
C THR A 262 17.37 -15.17 4.72
N ARG A 263 17.74 -15.90 3.68
CA ARG A 263 18.27 -15.30 2.45
C ARG A 263 17.17 -14.53 1.74
N THR A 264 17.49 -13.33 1.27
CA THR A 264 16.56 -12.50 0.51
C THR A 264 16.26 -13.10 -0.87
N GLU A 265 15.22 -12.61 -1.53
CA GLU A 265 14.96 -12.97 -2.92
C GLU A 265 16.06 -12.45 -3.86
N PRO A 266 16.35 -13.15 -4.97
CA PRO A 266 17.23 -12.66 -6.02
C PRO A 266 16.81 -11.28 -6.53
N PHE A 267 17.72 -10.65 -7.28
CA PHE A 267 17.37 -9.41 -7.97
C PHE A 267 16.18 -9.64 -8.91
N PRO A 268 15.17 -8.76 -8.94
CA PRO A 268 13.98 -8.96 -9.76
C PRO A 268 14.31 -9.02 -11.26
N GLU A 269 13.91 -10.10 -11.92
CA GLU A 269 14.07 -10.26 -13.37
C GLU A 269 13.15 -9.33 -14.19
N ARG A 270 12.02 -8.91 -13.61
CA ARG A 270 10.98 -8.13 -14.27
C ARG A 270 10.56 -6.94 -13.41
N TYR A 271 10.32 -5.81 -14.07
CA TYR A 271 9.68 -4.66 -13.45
C TYR A 271 8.17 -4.88 -13.36
N ASP A 272 7.68 -5.14 -12.16
CA ASP A 272 6.25 -5.24 -11.83
C ASP A 272 6.00 -4.59 -10.46
N LEU A 273 5.25 -3.49 -10.43
CA LEU A 273 4.97 -2.75 -9.19
C LEU A 273 4.10 -3.52 -8.20
N ARG A 274 3.43 -4.60 -8.62
CA ARG A 274 2.69 -5.49 -7.71
C ARG A 274 3.64 -6.35 -6.88
N SER A 275 4.91 -6.46 -7.27
CA SER A 275 5.91 -7.15 -6.47
C SER A 275 6.48 -6.24 -5.39
N ALA A 276 6.36 -6.67 -4.12
CA ALA A 276 7.01 -6.01 -2.99
C ALA A 276 8.54 -5.94 -3.16
N ARG A 277 9.13 -6.96 -3.79
CA ARG A 277 10.55 -7.03 -4.09
C ARG A 277 11.01 -5.90 -5.01
N VAL A 278 10.22 -5.61 -6.05
CA VAL A 278 10.44 -4.51 -6.99
C VAL A 278 10.22 -3.17 -6.29
N ARG A 279 9.15 -3.01 -5.51
CA ARG A 279 8.92 -1.80 -4.70
C ARG A 279 10.08 -1.51 -3.75
N THR A 280 10.63 -2.55 -3.09
CA THR A 280 11.83 -2.44 -2.22
C THR A 280 13.04 -1.93 -3.00
N LEU A 281 13.31 -2.47 -4.19
CA LEU A 281 14.38 -1.99 -5.07
C LEU A 281 14.17 -0.52 -5.45
N LEU A 282 12.95 -0.12 -5.82
CA LEU A 282 12.64 1.26 -6.21
C LEU A 282 12.84 2.24 -5.04
N CYS A 283 12.44 1.85 -3.83
CA CYS A 283 12.72 2.63 -2.63
C CYS A 283 14.23 2.83 -2.45
N LEU A 284 15.04 1.77 -2.56
CA LEU A 284 16.50 1.88 -2.48
C LEU A 284 17.08 2.83 -3.54
N LEU A 285 16.64 2.70 -4.79
CA LEU A 285 17.09 3.56 -5.89
C LEU A 285 16.69 5.02 -5.66
N ALA A 286 15.47 5.28 -5.18
CA ALA A 286 14.99 6.64 -4.91
C ALA A 286 15.86 7.37 -3.87
N ARG A 287 16.45 6.65 -2.91
CA ARG A 287 17.39 7.20 -1.92
C ARG A 287 18.62 7.86 -2.55
N LYS A 288 19.06 7.36 -3.71
CA LYS A 288 20.21 7.93 -4.43
C LYS A 288 19.89 9.25 -5.11
N CYS A 289 18.60 9.54 -5.30
CA CYS A 289 18.11 10.65 -6.12
C CYS A 289 18.63 10.56 -7.56
N VAL A 290 18.09 11.39 -8.45
CA VAL A 290 18.57 11.47 -9.83
C VAL A 290 18.66 12.93 -10.27
N LEU A 291 19.36 13.20 -11.36
CA LEU A 291 19.44 14.54 -11.92
C LEU A 291 18.46 14.72 -13.08
N TYR A 292 17.89 15.92 -13.19
CA TYR A 292 17.26 16.39 -14.40
C TYR A 292 18.33 16.76 -15.45
N PRO A 293 17.94 16.87 -16.74
CA PRO A 293 18.85 17.29 -17.81
C PRO A 293 19.56 18.63 -17.54
N ASP A 294 18.89 19.55 -16.84
CA ASP A 294 19.42 20.86 -16.45
C ASP A 294 20.41 20.80 -15.26
N GLY A 295 20.62 19.61 -14.68
CA GLY A 295 21.49 19.37 -13.52
C GLY A 295 20.79 19.55 -12.17
N SER A 296 19.52 19.97 -12.15
CA SER A 296 18.75 20.04 -10.90
C SER A 296 18.45 18.65 -10.34
N ARG A 297 18.33 18.53 -9.02
CA ARG A 297 18.11 17.24 -8.35
C ARG A 297 16.62 16.89 -8.29
N LYS A 298 16.30 15.65 -8.64
CA LYS A 298 15.03 14.99 -8.33
C LYS A 298 15.21 14.10 -7.12
N ASP A 299 14.63 14.50 -6.00
CA ASP A 299 14.74 13.76 -4.75
C ASP A 299 13.74 12.60 -4.64
N ALA A 300 13.86 11.82 -3.55
CA ALA A 300 12.98 10.69 -3.29
C ALA A 300 11.51 11.09 -3.17
N ARG A 301 11.20 12.31 -2.70
CA ARG A 301 9.83 12.79 -2.57
C ARG A 301 9.23 13.08 -3.94
N ALA A 302 9.95 13.78 -4.81
CA ALA A 302 9.53 14.04 -6.18
C ALA A 302 9.36 12.73 -6.98
N ILE A 303 10.26 11.76 -6.79
CA ILE A 303 10.13 10.41 -7.36
C ILE A 303 8.84 9.75 -6.87
N ALA A 304 8.58 9.76 -5.57
CA ALA A 304 7.38 9.17 -5.00
C ALA A 304 6.10 9.83 -5.54
N ASP A 305 6.09 11.15 -5.63
CA ASP A 305 4.95 11.90 -6.18
C ASP A 305 4.66 11.51 -7.65
N ASP A 306 5.68 11.17 -8.45
CA ASP A 306 5.47 10.64 -9.81
C ASP A 306 4.84 9.26 -9.80
N PHE A 307 5.25 8.35 -8.90
CA PHE A 307 4.57 7.05 -8.76
C PHE A 307 3.11 7.23 -8.32
N ALA A 308 2.84 8.15 -7.40
CA ALA A 308 1.48 8.43 -6.95
C ALA A 308 0.57 8.85 -8.11
N ARG A 309 1.08 9.69 -9.03
CA ARG A 309 0.35 10.17 -10.21
C ARG A 309 0.26 9.16 -11.36
N ASN A 310 1.40 8.58 -11.73
CA ASN A 310 1.56 7.86 -12.99
C ASN A 310 1.65 6.33 -12.83
N GLY A 311 1.79 5.85 -11.58
CA GLY A 311 1.94 4.44 -11.31
C GLY A 311 3.15 3.81 -12.02
N PRO A 312 2.99 2.67 -12.71
CA PRO A 312 4.08 2.02 -13.43
C PRO A 312 4.78 2.91 -14.46
N GLU A 313 4.06 3.87 -15.05
CA GLU A 313 4.54 4.79 -16.09
C GLU A 313 5.46 5.90 -15.52
N ALA A 314 5.62 6.00 -14.19
CA ALA A 314 6.64 6.85 -13.57
C ALA A 314 8.08 6.40 -13.91
N MET A 315 8.23 5.17 -14.40
CA MET A 315 9.49 4.62 -14.87
C MET A 315 9.52 4.57 -16.40
N ARG A 316 10.43 5.35 -16.99
CA ARG A 316 10.64 5.36 -18.43
C ARG A 316 11.46 4.17 -18.88
N THR A 317 11.06 3.56 -19.99
CA THR A 317 11.87 2.52 -20.64
C THR A 317 13.10 3.15 -21.31
N ILE A 318 14.28 2.60 -21.03
CA ILE A 318 15.54 3.10 -21.60
C ILE A 318 15.63 2.70 -23.07
N TRP A 319 15.42 1.41 -23.36
CA TRP A 319 15.48 0.83 -24.70
C TRP A 319 14.41 -0.24 -24.95
N VAL A 320 13.47 0.05 -25.84
CA VAL A 320 12.32 -0.83 -26.14
C VAL A 320 12.69 -2.04 -27.00
N SER A 321 13.73 -1.92 -27.84
CA SER A 321 14.12 -2.95 -28.82
C SER A 321 15.14 -3.97 -28.31
N SER A 322 15.44 -3.98 -27.00
CA SER A 322 16.21 -5.04 -26.35
C SER A 322 15.64 -6.41 -26.70
N GLN A 323 16.47 -7.30 -27.26
CA GLN A 323 16.07 -8.67 -27.64
C GLN A 323 16.38 -9.69 -26.53
N SER A 324 17.15 -9.29 -25.52
CA SER A 324 17.46 -10.08 -24.34
C SER A 324 16.34 -10.09 -23.28
N LEU A 325 16.52 -10.90 -22.23
CA LEU A 325 15.67 -10.88 -21.02
C LEU A 325 15.68 -9.52 -20.30
N LEU A 326 16.60 -8.61 -20.65
CA LEU A 326 16.68 -7.26 -20.09
C LEU A 326 15.53 -6.36 -20.53
N ARG A 327 14.78 -6.72 -21.57
CA ARG A 327 13.64 -5.92 -22.07
C ARG A 327 12.65 -5.57 -20.97
N SER A 328 12.34 -6.54 -20.11
CA SER A 328 11.44 -6.40 -18.97
C SER A 328 12.15 -6.09 -17.65
N SER A 329 13.48 -6.14 -17.62
CA SER A 329 14.26 -5.95 -16.39
C SER A 329 14.11 -4.53 -15.83
N PRO A 330 14.15 -4.36 -14.50
CA PRO A 330 14.32 -3.06 -13.87
C PRO A 330 15.56 -2.31 -14.37
N ALA A 331 16.60 -3.02 -14.83
CA ALA A 331 17.78 -2.41 -15.44
C ALA A 331 17.48 -1.66 -16.75
N ASN A 332 16.33 -1.91 -17.39
CA ASN A 332 15.84 -1.20 -18.57
C ASN A 332 14.75 -0.16 -18.23
N ARG A 333 14.71 0.29 -16.98
CA ARG A 333 13.76 1.28 -16.46
C ARG A 333 14.52 2.37 -15.70
N MET A 334 14.22 3.64 -15.95
CA MET A 334 14.77 4.78 -15.19
C MET A 334 13.64 5.67 -14.67
N PHE A 335 13.87 6.37 -13.56
CA PHE A 335 12.94 7.40 -13.11
C PHE A 335 12.80 8.45 -14.21
N ASP A 336 11.56 8.85 -14.50
CA ASP A 336 11.33 9.81 -15.58
C ASP A 336 11.79 11.22 -15.21
N VAL A 337 12.73 11.76 -15.97
CA VAL A 337 13.30 13.11 -15.75
C VAL A 337 13.10 14.03 -16.95
N PHE A 338 12.33 13.60 -17.95
CA PHE A 338 12.19 14.36 -19.21
C PHE A 338 10.85 15.09 -19.34
N ARG A 339 10.07 15.16 -18.26
CA ARG A 339 8.80 15.90 -18.17
C ARG A 339 7.84 15.53 -19.33
N GLU A 340 7.60 16.45 -20.25
CA GLU A 340 6.62 16.30 -21.35
C GLU A 340 7.15 15.46 -22.53
N GLU A 341 8.46 15.14 -22.54
CA GLU A 341 9.06 14.41 -23.65
C GLU A 341 8.50 13.00 -23.78
N ARG A 342 8.16 12.62 -25.01
CA ARG A 342 7.56 11.32 -25.32
C ARG A 342 8.61 10.32 -25.84
N GLY A 343 8.38 9.04 -25.57
CA GLY A 343 9.18 7.93 -26.08
C GLY A 343 10.26 7.42 -25.12
N GLN A 344 11.09 6.50 -25.61
CA GLN A 344 12.15 5.86 -24.83
C GLN A 344 13.32 6.81 -24.51
N ALA A 345 13.99 6.61 -23.38
CA ALA A 345 15.06 7.50 -22.93
C ALA A 345 16.22 7.58 -23.93
N ARG A 346 16.60 6.46 -24.57
CA ARG A 346 17.64 6.44 -25.61
C ARG A 346 17.40 7.44 -26.74
N ALA A 347 16.15 7.60 -27.18
CA ALA A 347 15.82 8.53 -28.26
C ALA A 347 15.94 9.98 -27.80
N ILE A 348 15.62 10.26 -26.53
CA ILE A 348 15.73 11.59 -25.92
C ILE A 348 17.21 11.95 -25.70
N PHE A 349 18.04 11.03 -25.22
CA PHE A 349 19.48 11.23 -25.03
C PHE A 349 20.21 11.72 -26.29
N ARG A 350 19.72 11.38 -27.49
CA ARG A 350 20.34 11.80 -28.76
C ARG A 350 20.08 13.27 -29.13
N ARG A 351 19.13 13.94 -28.48
CA ARG A 351 18.67 15.28 -28.85
C ARG A 351 18.59 16.27 -27.69
N ILE A 352 18.76 15.79 -26.46
CA ILE A 352 18.67 16.63 -25.28
C ILE A 352 20.04 17.18 -24.92
N ASP A 353 20.08 18.46 -24.55
CA ASP A 353 21.27 19.06 -23.98
C ASP A 353 21.34 18.73 -22.49
N LEU A 354 22.49 18.21 -22.06
CA LEU A 354 22.78 17.90 -20.66
C LEU A 354 23.80 18.89 -20.12
N THR A 355 23.49 19.56 -19.01
CA THR A 355 24.42 20.49 -18.35
C THR A 355 25.74 19.80 -17.95
N ASP A 356 25.63 18.61 -17.38
CA ASP A 356 26.75 17.73 -17.04
C ASP A 356 26.38 16.29 -17.43
N PRO A 357 26.80 15.82 -18.62
CA PRO A 357 26.49 14.48 -19.10
C PRO A 357 26.96 13.37 -18.16
N GLN A 358 28.16 13.50 -17.58
CA GLN A 358 28.73 12.45 -16.72
C GLN A 358 27.89 12.31 -15.45
N ALA A 359 27.69 13.41 -14.72
CA ALA A 359 26.90 13.41 -13.49
C ALA A 359 25.46 12.93 -13.75
N PHE A 360 24.86 13.35 -14.87
CA PHE A 360 23.52 12.92 -15.27
C PHE A 360 23.43 11.40 -15.43
N PHE A 361 24.31 10.78 -16.25
CA PHE A 361 24.25 9.33 -16.48
C PHE A 361 24.60 8.53 -15.23
N GLU A 362 25.63 8.93 -14.48
CA GLU A 362 26.03 8.27 -13.24
C GLU A 362 24.91 8.31 -12.19
N SER A 363 24.16 9.42 -12.07
CA SER A 363 23.01 9.51 -11.16
C SER A 363 21.89 8.50 -11.48
N HIS A 364 21.81 8.01 -12.72
CA HIS A 364 20.84 7.01 -13.17
C HIS A 364 21.43 5.58 -13.25
N LEU A 365 22.65 5.36 -12.75
CA LEU A 365 23.42 4.12 -12.88
C LEU A 365 23.64 3.72 -14.34
N LEU A 366 23.78 4.71 -15.22
CA LEU A 366 24.16 4.51 -16.62
C LEU A 366 25.65 4.78 -16.79
N PRO A 367 26.35 4.00 -17.65
CA PRO A 367 27.75 4.25 -17.93
C PRO A 367 27.94 5.56 -18.71
N TYR A 368 29.04 6.23 -18.42
CA TYR A 368 29.55 7.35 -19.19
C TYR A 368 30.96 7.02 -19.72
N PRO A 369 31.30 7.35 -20.99
CA PRO A 369 30.42 7.91 -22.02
C PRO A 369 29.40 6.88 -22.56
N LEU A 370 28.27 7.38 -23.08
CA LEU A 370 27.20 6.56 -23.66
C LEU A 370 27.12 6.66 -25.21
N ASP A 371 27.93 7.52 -25.81
CA ASP A 371 27.81 7.95 -27.22
C ASP A 371 27.81 6.79 -28.22
N ASP A 372 28.70 5.82 -28.03
CA ASP A 372 28.80 4.67 -28.93
C ASP A 372 27.53 3.82 -28.92
N ALA A 373 26.89 3.63 -27.77
CA ALA A 373 25.65 2.86 -27.63
C ALA A 373 24.43 3.64 -28.13
N LEU A 374 24.46 4.98 -28.02
CA LEU A 374 23.45 5.84 -28.64
C LEU A 374 23.47 5.76 -30.17
N LYS A 375 24.64 5.52 -30.78
CA LYS A 375 24.80 5.34 -32.23
C LYS A 375 24.54 3.90 -32.68
N ASN A 376 25.02 2.91 -31.95
CA ASN A 376 24.96 1.50 -32.31
C ASN A 376 23.98 0.74 -31.39
N PRO A 377 22.76 0.41 -31.85
CA PRO A 377 21.75 -0.27 -31.03
C PRO A 377 22.25 -1.56 -30.38
N ASP A 378 23.11 -2.34 -31.06
CA ASP A 378 23.60 -3.64 -30.56
C ASP A 378 24.38 -3.53 -29.24
N ARG A 379 24.95 -2.35 -28.96
CA ARG A 379 25.70 -2.10 -27.71
C ARG A 379 24.81 -1.70 -26.52
N MET A 380 23.53 -1.44 -26.74
CA MET A 380 22.64 -1.04 -25.66
C MET A 380 22.34 -2.20 -24.69
N ASP A 381 22.43 -3.46 -25.13
CA ASP A 381 22.25 -4.62 -24.22
C ASP A 381 23.45 -4.73 -23.27
N GLU A 382 24.65 -4.35 -23.71
CA GLU A 382 25.84 -4.25 -22.86
C GLU A 382 25.67 -3.15 -21.80
N VAL A 383 25.13 -1.99 -22.19
CA VAL A 383 24.81 -0.88 -21.27
C VAL A 383 23.82 -1.34 -20.20
N LEU A 384 22.73 -2.00 -20.61
CA LEU A 384 21.72 -2.52 -19.68
C LEU A 384 22.30 -3.62 -18.77
N SER A 385 23.17 -4.47 -19.29
CA SER A 385 23.86 -5.52 -18.51
C SER A 385 24.79 -4.93 -17.45
N ARG A 386 25.56 -3.88 -17.80
CA ARG A 386 26.39 -3.16 -16.83
C ARG A 386 25.55 -2.48 -15.76
N ARG A 387 24.47 -1.78 -16.17
CA ARG A 387 23.52 -1.16 -15.24
C ARG A 387 22.90 -2.17 -14.29
N LEU A 388 22.52 -3.35 -14.78
CA LEU A 388 22.02 -4.46 -13.95
C LEU A 388 23.05 -4.86 -12.89
N ALA A 389 24.31 -5.07 -13.29
CA ALA A 389 25.37 -5.42 -12.35
C ALA A 389 25.59 -4.33 -11.28
N ASP A 390 25.51 -3.06 -11.67
CA ASP A 390 25.67 -1.91 -10.77
C ASP A 390 24.51 -1.82 -9.77
N MET A 391 23.28 -2.06 -10.21
CA MET A 391 22.10 -2.14 -9.34
C MET A 391 22.17 -3.32 -8.36
N ILE A 392 22.64 -4.48 -8.81
CA ILE A 392 22.85 -5.65 -7.93
C ILE A 392 23.91 -5.36 -6.87
N ARG A 393 25.02 -4.70 -7.23
CA ARG A 393 26.06 -4.31 -6.25
C ARG A 393 25.51 -3.33 -5.23
N LEU A 394 24.82 -2.29 -5.68
CA LEU A 394 24.18 -1.31 -4.80
C LEU A 394 23.26 -1.98 -3.78
N GLU A 395 22.47 -2.96 -4.21
CA GLU A 395 21.58 -3.70 -3.34
C GLU A 395 22.32 -4.55 -2.30
N ARG A 396 23.37 -5.27 -2.73
CA ARG A 396 24.19 -6.11 -1.84
C ARG A 396 24.93 -5.28 -0.80
N ASP A 397 25.48 -4.13 -1.20
CA ASP A 397 26.16 -3.22 -0.28
C ASP A 397 25.16 -2.73 0.79
N PHE A 398 23.96 -2.36 0.37
CA PHE A 398 22.89 -1.93 1.28
C PHE A 398 22.41 -3.05 2.22
N MET A 399 22.29 -4.29 1.73
CA MET A 399 22.00 -5.46 2.57
C MET A 399 23.10 -5.69 3.61
N SER A 400 24.37 -5.61 3.19
CA SER A 400 25.53 -5.77 4.07
C SER A 400 25.54 -4.72 5.19
N ASP A 401 25.27 -3.45 4.87
CA ASP A 401 25.19 -2.36 5.86
C ASP A 401 24.11 -2.59 6.94
N LEU A 402 23.08 -3.37 6.62
CA LEU A 402 21.97 -3.71 7.53
C LEU A 402 22.12 -5.11 8.17
N GLY A 403 23.19 -5.84 7.85
CA GLY A 403 23.38 -7.22 8.27
C GLY A 403 22.31 -8.18 7.74
N ILE A 404 21.79 -7.92 6.54
CA ILE A 404 20.79 -8.77 5.85
C ILE A 404 21.52 -9.77 4.96
N GLN A 405 21.10 -11.05 5.01
CA GLN A 405 21.72 -12.10 4.22
C GLN A 405 21.37 -11.97 2.72
N PRO A 406 22.37 -11.90 1.82
CA PRO A 406 22.12 -11.76 0.39
C PRO A 406 21.46 -13.01 -0.21
N PRO A 407 20.88 -12.89 -1.42
CA PRO A 407 20.27 -14.03 -2.09
C PRO A 407 21.28 -15.15 -2.37
N ALA A 408 20.80 -16.40 -2.42
CA ALA A 408 21.65 -17.54 -2.80
C ALA A 408 22.10 -17.45 -4.27
N SER A 409 21.23 -16.96 -5.15
CA SER A 409 21.52 -16.77 -6.57
C SER A 409 22.19 -15.42 -6.82
N ALA A 410 23.25 -15.45 -7.63
CA ALA A 410 23.84 -14.23 -8.17
C ALA A 410 23.10 -13.68 -9.40
N GLN A 411 22.22 -14.49 -10.00
CA GLN A 411 21.44 -14.15 -11.19
C GLN A 411 20.06 -13.59 -10.79
N PRO A 412 19.48 -12.70 -11.61
CA PRO A 412 18.09 -12.28 -11.43
C PRO A 412 17.12 -13.47 -11.45
N GLY A 413 15.99 -13.33 -10.76
CA GLY A 413 14.96 -14.36 -10.70
C GLY A 413 13.57 -13.78 -10.54
N ALA A 414 12.57 -14.65 -10.73
CA ALA A 414 11.16 -14.32 -10.58
C ALA A 414 10.87 -13.75 -9.18
N SER A 415 10.02 -12.74 -9.13
CA SER A 415 9.58 -12.12 -7.88
C SER A 415 8.11 -12.44 -7.61
N ILE A 416 7.78 -12.66 -6.35
CA ILE A 416 6.40 -12.92 -5.93
C ILE A 416 5.57 -11.66 -6.19
N VAL A 417 4.37 -11.86 -6.76
CA VAL A 417 3.34 -10.83 -6.86
C VAL A 417 2.60 -10.81 -5.53
N ASP A 418 2.55 -9.64 -4.91
CA ASP A 418 1.83 -9.44 -3.66
C ASP A 418 0.32 -9.58 -3.92
N GLN A 419 -0.32 -10.47 -3.15
CA GLN A 419 -1.77 -10.70 -3.22
C GLN A 419 -2.52 -9.93 -2.13
N ASP A 420 -1.84 -9.19 -1.24
CA ASP A 420 -2.50 -8.44 -0.16
C ASP A 420 -3.51 -7.37 -0.66
N ASP A 421 -3.46 -7.00 -1.95
CA ASP A 421 -4.46 -6.13 -2.61
C ASP A 421 -5.83 -6.82 -2.81
N ASP A 422 -5.88 -8.16 -2.79
CA ASP A 422 -7.11 -8.96 -2.82
C ASP A 422 -7.27 -9.64 -1.47
N ALA A 423 -8.19 -9.15 -0.64
CA ALA A 423 -8.48 -9.78 0.65
C ALA A 423 -8.77 -11.28 0.45
N PRO A 424 -8.05 -12.20 1.13
CA PRO A 424 -8.49 -13.58 1.17
C PRO A 424 -9.77 -13.62 2.00
N LEU A 425 -10.92 -13.69 1.31
CA LEU A 425 -12.14 -14.14 1.97
C LEU A 425 -11.89 -15.57 2.45
N PRO A 426 -12.22 -15.90 3.71
CA PRO A 426 -12.25 -17.30 4.11
C PRO A 426 -13.28 -18.02 3.25
N SER A 427 -12.85 -19.01 2.47
CA SER A 427 -13.76 -20.05 2.01
C SER A 427 -14.23 -20.80 3.25
N PRO A 428 -15.54 -20.91 3.52
CA PRO A 428 -16.02 -21.87 4.49
C PRO A 428 -15.66 -23.27 4.00
N ASP A 429 -15.27 -24.13 4.93
CA ASP A 429 -14.71 -25.46 4.75
C ASP A 429 -15.40 -26.26 3.63
N ALA A 430 -14.59 -26.80 2.72
CA ALA A 430 -15.02 -27.79 1.75
C ALA A 430 -15.05 -29.18 2.42
N ASP A 431 -15.90 -29.33 3.44
CA ASP A 431 -16.24 -30.62 4.03
C ASP A 431 -17.70 -30.55 4.50
N GLU A 432 -18.64 -30.64 3.55
CA GLU A 432 -20.00 -31.17 3.70
C GLU A 432 -20.75 -31.05 2.35
N VAL A 433 -20.60 -32.10 1.51
CA VAL A 433 -21.59 -32.51 0.50
C VAL A 433 -21.70 -34.03 0.57
#